data_AF-A0A1V9YTH4-F1
#
_entry.id   AF-A0A1V9YTH4-F1
#
_cell.length_a   1.000
_cell.length_b   1.000
_cell.length_c   1.000
_cell.angle_alpha   90.00
_cell.angle_beta   90.00
_cell.angle_gamma   90.00
#
_symmetry.space_group_name_H-M   'P 1'
#
loop_
_entity.id
_entity.type
_entity.pdbx_description
1 polymer ?
#
loop_
_entity_poly.entity_id
_entity_poly.type
_entity_poly.pdbx_seq_one_letter_code
_entity_poly.pdbx_strand_id
1 'polypeptide(L)'
;MKGAPPALYVFLLHRQMQRRASRAIPIPRRRFNFERQSDKLCEFNFRFRKSEIHDLFRLFQLPERVITKNRYSAPAIEALCILLHRLAWPTRLGAMVPMFGRSREAICGLYIAVLDHVHYRFGYLLDWDAQRLDGAWMAACAAAIHEQGAPLNTCIGFIDGTVRGICRPSHGVQKAAYNGHKEKSTL
;
A
#
# COMPACT_ATOMS: atom_id res chain seq x y z
N MET A 1 7.05 61.97 5.94
CA MET A 1 6.98 60.50 6.04
C MET A 1 5.58 60.10 6.51
N LYS A 2 4.66 59.77 5.60
CA LYS A 2 3.28 59.38 5.95
C LYS A 2 3.19 57.84 5.97
N GLY A 3 3.05 57.26 7.15
CA GLY A 3 2.87 55.83 7.32
C GLY A 3 1.54 55.37 6.73
N ALA A 4 1.56 54.25 6.00
CA ALA A 4 0.35 53.63 5.45
C ALA A 4 -0.64 53.29 6.59
N PRO A 5 -1.96 53.46 6.39
CA PRO A 5 -2.95 53.25 7.44
C PRO A 5 -2.95 51.77 7.89
N PRO A 6 -3.06 51.48 9.20
CA PRO A 6 -3.00 50.13 9.76
C PRO A 6 -4.04 49.16 9.17
N ALA A 7 -5.14 49.69 8.65
CA ALA A 7 -6.15 48.91 7.93
C ALA A 7 -5.59 48.26 6.65
N LEU A 8 -4.68 48.92 5.93
CA LEU A 8 -4.01 48.33 4.74
C LEU A 8 -3.08 47.19 5.16
N TYR A 9 -2.40 47.30 6.29
CA TYR A 9 -1.55 46.23 6.82
C TYR A 9 -2.37 45.01 7.24
N VAL A 10 -3.51 45.22 7.91
CA VAL A 10 -4.45 44.15 8.28
C VAL A 10 -5.09 43.54 7.03
N PHE A 11 -5.46 44.34 6.02
CA PHE A 11 -6.01 43.81 4.76
C PHE A 11 -4.96 43.02 3.97
N LEU A 12 -3.70 43.48 3.93
CA LEU A 12 -2.60 42.76 3.27
C LEU A 12 -2.24 41.48 4.01
N LEU A 13 -2.20 41.50 5.34
CA LEU A 13 -1.98 40.32 6.17
C LEU A 13 -3.16 39.35 6.08
N HIS A 14 -4.41 39.82 6.07
CA HIS A 14 -5.58 38.97 5.87
C HIS A 14 -5.61 38.38 4.45
N ARG A 15 -5.19 39.14 3.43
CA ARG A 15 -5.04 38.66 2.05
C ARG A 15 -3.85 37.71 1.87
N GLN A 16 -2.79 37.83 2.68
CA GLN A 16 -1.67 36.87 2.76
C GLN A 16 -2.05 35.62 3.57
N MET A 17 -2.86 35.74 4.63
CA MET A 17 -3.36 34.62 5.45
C MET A 17 -4.48 33.83 4.75
N GLN A 18 -5.32 34.49 3.96
CA GLN A 18 -6.31 33.83 3.08
C GLN A 18 -5.68 33.21 1.83
N ARG A 19 -4.42 33.54 1.50
CA ARG A 19 -3.59 32.73 0.59
C ARG A 19 -2.98 31.54 1.33
N ARG A 20 -3.81 30.70 1.96
CA ARG A 20 -3.46 29.28 1.95
C ARG A 20 -3.55 28.87 0.49
N ALA A 21 -2.40 28.91 -0.20
CA ALA A 21 -2.27 28.30 -1.52
C ALA A 21 -3.00 26.96 -1.47
N SER A 22 -3.87 26.74 -2.45
CA SER A 22 -4.74 25.56 -2.47
C SER A 22 -3.97 24.33 -2.01
N ARG A 23 -4.50 23.58 -1.03
CA ARG A 23 -3.92 22.29 -0.59
C ARG A 23 -3.97 21.23 -1.70
N ALA A 24 -4.52 21.57 -2.87
CA ALA A 24 -4.52 20.72 -4.04
C ALA A 24 -3.07 20.42 -4.47
N ILE A 25 -2.77 19.13 -4.58
CA ILE A 25 -1.48 18.67 -5.05
C ILE A 25 -1.41 18.97 -6.55
N PRO A 26 -0.39 19.72 -7.03
CA PRO A 26 -0.27 20.02 -8.44
C PRO A 26 -0.06 18.73 -9.22
N ILE A 27 -0.87 18.52 -10.26
CA ILE A 27 -0.78 17.33 -11.12
C ILE A 27 0.24 17.61 -12.23
N PRO A 28 1.34 16.85 -12.32
CA PRO A 28 2.28 16.98 -13.42
C PRO A 28 1.61 16.81 -14.79
N ARG A 29 2.06 17.59 -15.79
CA ARG A 29 1.64 17.41 -17.18
C ARG A 29 2.15 16.10 -17.78
N ARG A 30 3.31 15.63 -17.32
CA ARG A 30 3.92 14.38 -17.79
C ARG A 30 3.29 13.19 -17.06
N ARG A 31 2.99 12.13 -17.81
CA ARG A 31 2.52 10.85 -17.25
C ARG A 31 3.69 9.93 -16.93
N PHE A 32 3.44 8.97 -16.06
CA PHE A 32 4.40 7.89 -15.79
C PHE A 32 4.77 7.16 -17.08
N ASN A 33 6.05 6.87 -17.24
CA ASN A 33 6.56 6.10 -18.35
C ASN A 33 7.36 4.93 -17.77
N PHE A 34 6.80 3.74 -17.90
CA PHE A 34 7.39 2.50 -17.42
C PHE A 34 8.73 2.19 -18.10
N GLU A 35 8.86 2.51 -19.39
CA GLU A 35 10.09 2.23 -20.14
C GLU A 35 11.31 3.00 -19.64
N ARG A 36 11.07 4.16 -19.03
CA ARG A 36 12.12 5.01 -18.46
C ARG A 36 12.55 4.60 -17.05
N GLN A 37 11.94 3.57 -16.47
CA GLN A 37 12.32 3.08 -15.14
C GLN A 37 13.49 2.10 -15.24
N SER A 38 14.45 2.22 -14.32
CA SER A 38 15.50 1.22 -14.12
C SER A 38 15.01 0.12 -13.17
N ASP A 39 15.67 -1.04 -13.19
CA ASP A 39 15.34 -2.14 -12.26
C ASP A 39 15.41 -1.69 -10.80
N LYS A 40 16.46 -0.94 -10.42
CA LYS A 40 16.60 -0.41 -9.05
C LYS A 40 15.42 0.45 -8.62
N LEU A 41 14.91 1.30 -9.52
CA LEU A 41 13.73 2.11 -9.23
C LEU A 41 12.46 1.28 -9.19
N CYS A 42 12.35 0.23 -10.02
CA CYS A 42 11.22 -0.69 -10.00
C CYS A 42 11.20 -1.49 -8.68
N GLU A 43 12.32 -2.06 -8.27
CA GLU A 43 12.43 -2.81 -7.02
C GLU A 43 12.12 -1.92 -5.81
N PHE A 44 12.62 -0.69 -5.79
CA PHE A 44 12.34 0.26 -4.72
C PHE A 44 10.85 0.64 -4.63
N ASN A 45 10.23 0.98 -5.76
CA ASN A 45 8.87 1.51 -5.79
C ASN A 45 7.79 0.42 -5.79
N PHE A 46 8.08 -0.75 -6.37
CA PHE A 46 7.10 -1.79 -6.68
C PHE A 46 7.43 -3.16 -6.08
N ARG A 47 8.64 -3.37 -5.53
CA ARG A 47 9.17 -4.66 -5.02
C ARG A 47 9.49 -5.71 -6.09
N PHE A 48 9.45 -5.32 -7.36
CA PHE A 48 9.70 -6.21 -8.50
C PHE A 48 10.63 -5.52 -9.51
N ARG A 49 11.45 -6.32 -10.21
CA ARG A 49 12.24 -5.89 -11.36
C ARG A 49 11.34 -5.61 -12.56
N LYS A 50 11.89 -4.92 -13.56
CA LYS A 50 11.13 -4.53 -14.75
C LYS A 50 10.60 -5.75 -15.51
N SER A 51 11.40 -6.80 -15.65
CA SER A 51 11.00 -8.07 -16.30
C SER A 51 9.86 -8.76 -15.54
N GLU A 52 9.95 -8.80 -14.21
CA GLU A 52 8.95 -9.43 -13.35
C GLU A 52 7.61 -8.67 -13.42
N ILE A 53 7.63 -7.35 -13.55
CA ILE A 53 6.40 -6.56 -13.75
C ILE A 53 5.75 -6.90 -15.11
N HIS A 54 6.53 -7.14 -16.15
CA HIS A 54 5.99 -7.66 -17.42
C HIS A 54 5.42 -9.08 -17.26
N ASP A 55 6.06 -9.93 -16.47
CA ASP A 55 5.53 -11.26 -16.17
C ASP A 55 4.21 -11.17 -15.41
N LEU A 56 4.13 -10.34 -14.38
CA LEU A 56 2.89 -10.07 -13.63
C LEU A 56 1.79 -9.52 -14.54
N PHE A 57 2.11 -8.61 -15.45
CA PHE A 57 1.16 -8.10 -16.44
C PHE A 57 0.55 -9.23 -17.29
N ARG A 58 1.39 -10.16 -17.77
CA ARG A 58 0.95 -11.33 -18.54
C ARG A 58 0.16 -12.32 -17.69
N LEU A 59 0.66 -12.66 -16.49
CA LEU A 59 0.06 -13.64 -15.59
C LEU A 59 -1.28 -13.18 -15.04
N PHE A 60 -1.42 -11.89 -14.71
CA PHE A 60 -2.70 -11.31 -14.30
C PHE A 60 -3.68 -11.14 -15.47
N GLN A 61 -3.23 -11.36 -16.71
CA GLN A 61 -4.06 -11.28 -17.92
C GLN A 61 -4.81 -9.95 -17.99
N LEU A 62 -4.09 -8.87 -17.74
CA LEU A 62 -4.66 -7.53 -17.76
C LEU A 62 -4.99 -7.14 -19.21
N PRO A 63 -6.08 -6.37 -19.45
CA PRO A 63 -6.34 -5.80 -20.77
C PRO A 63 -5.21 -4.85 -21.17
N GLU A 64 -5.09 -4.48 -22.44
CA GLU A 64 -4.05 -3.52 -22.87
C GLU A 64 -4.17 -2.16 -22.16
N ARG A 65 -5.42 -1.75 -21.91
CA ARG A 65 -5.75 -0.53 -21.17
C ARG A 65 -6.79 -0.80 -20.11
N VAL A 66 -6.62 -0.15 -18.96
CA VAL A 66 -7.61 -0.14 -17.88
C VAL A 66 -8.48 1.10 -18.04
N ILE A 67 -9.79 0.91 -18.09
CA ILE A 67 -10.78 1.98 -18.18
C ILE A 67 -11.75 1.82 -17.01
N THR A 68 -11.86 2.87 -16.20
CA THR A 68 -12.74 2.90 -15.03
C THR A 68 -14.14 3.40 -15.40
N LYS A 69 -15.14 3.14 -14.55
CA LYS A 69 -16.51 3.68 -14.69
C LYS A 69 -16.53 5.22 -14.77
N ASN A 70 -15.60 5.88 -14.06
CA ASN A 70 -15.44 7.34 -14.08
C ASN A 70 -14.63 7.83 -15.29
N ARG A 71 -14.42 6.99 -16.30
CA ARG A 71 -13.71 7.28 -17.56
C ARG A 71 -12.22 7.63 -17.40
N TYR A 72 -11.61 7.36 -16.24
CA TYR A 72 -10.16 7.34 -16.16
C TYR A 72 -9.60 6.19 -16.98
N SER A 73 -8.58 6.46 -17.80
CA SER A 73 -7.93 5.47 -18.66
C SER A 73 -6.41 5.50 -18.53
N ALA A 74 -5.78 4.34 -18.45
CA ALA A 74 -4.32 4.17 -18.43
C ALA A 74 -3.89 2.93 -19.22
N PRO A 75 -2.67 2.90 -19.78
CA PRO A 75 -2.02 1.63 -20.11
C PRO A 75 -2.04 0.71 -18.89
N ALA A 76 -2.30 -0.58 -19.10
CA ALA A 76 -2.41 -1.50 -17.98
C ALA A 76 -1.11 -1.69 -17.20
N ILE A 77 0.05 -1.57 -17.84
CA ILE A 77 1.35 -1.58 -17.15
C ILE A 77 1.46 -0.41 -16.15
N GLU A 78 0.96 0.78 -16.49
CA GLU A 78 0.91 1.93 -15.59
C GLU A 78 -0.04 1.66 -14.42
N ALA A 79 -1.23 1.11 -14.71
CA ALA A 79 -2.22 0.79 -13.69
C ALA A 79 -1.73 -0.33 -12.73
N LEU A 80 -0.99 -1.31 -13.26
CA LEU A 80 -0.32 -2.34 -12.46
C LEU A 80 0.75 -1.72 -11.55
N CYS A 81 1.58 -0.81 -12.05
CA CYS A 81 2.54 -0.08 -11.22
C CYS A 81 1.85 0.75 -10.12
N ILE A 82 0.67 1.32 -10.38
CA ILE A 82 -0.15 1.99 -9.35
C ILE A 82 -0.56 1.00 -8.25
N LEU A 83 -1.03 -0.20 -8.64
CA LEU A 83 -1.38 -1.27 -7.70
C LEU A 83 -0.17 -1.67 -6.85
N LEU A 84 0.93 -2.05 -7.50
CA LEU A 84 2.14 -2.54 -6.85
C LEU A 84 2.73 -1.49 -5.90
N HIS A 85 2.80 -0.22 -6.30
CA HIS A 85 3.32 0.84 -5.43
C HIS A 85 2.50 0.98 -4.14
N ARG A 86 1.18 0.77 -4.22
CA ARG A 86 0.30 0.89 -3.06
C ARG A 86 0.36 -0.33 -2.14
N LEU A 87 0.64 -1.51 -2.69
CA LEU A 87 0.84 -2.74 -1.93
C LEU A 87 2.26 -2.83 -1.34
N ALA A 88 3.26 -2.22 -1.98
CA ALA A 88 4.65 -2.23 -1.56
C ALA A 88 4.91 -1.54 -0.21
N TRP A 89 4.14 -0.50 0.11
CA TRP A 89 4.19 0.20 1.40
C TRP A 89 2.96 1.09 1.63
N PRO A 90 2.57 1.36 2.90
CA PRO A 90 1.46 2.25 3.23
C PRO A 90 1.71 3.70 2.78
N THR A 91 1.17 4.07 1.62
CA THR A 91 1.34 5.41 1.03
C THR A 91 0.03 6.19 0.93
N ARG A 92 0.10 7.52 1.09
CA ARG A 92 -1.03 8.40 0.83
C ARG A 92 -1.21 8.51 -0.69
N LEU A 93 -2.45 8.38 -1.18
CA LEU A 93 -2.74 8.53 -2.62
C LEU A 93 -2.22 9.85 -3.21
N GLY A 94 -2.29 10.94 -2.45
CA GLY A 94 -1.75 12.23 -2.87
C GLY A 94 -0.23 12.24 -3.11
N ALA A 95 0.52 11.43 -2.37
CA ALA A 95 1.97 11.30 -2.53
C ALA A 95 2.36 10.58 -3.83
N MET A 96 1.42 9.85 -4.44
CA MET A 96 1.62 9.16 -5.72
C MET A 96 1.40 10.09 -6.93
N VAL A 97 0.74 11.24 -6.75
CA VAL A 97 0.43 12.19 -7.83
C VAL A 97 1.67 12.66 -8.61
N PRO A 98 2.79 13.03 -7.96
CA PRO A 98 4.00 13.45 -8.68
C PRO A 98 4.60 12.36 -9.57
N MET A 99 4.54 11.10 -9.12
CA MET A 99 5.10 9.96 -9.84
C MET A 99 4.25 9.57 -11.05
N PHE A 100 2.93 9.46 -10.85
CA PHE A 100 2.02 8.98 -11.90
C PHE A 100 1.52 10.10 -12.83
N GLY A 101 1.62 11.36 -12.40
CA GLY A 101 1.10 12.47 -13.18
C GLY A 101 -0.42 12.43 -13.30
N ARG A 102 -1.11 11.85 -12.32
CA ARG A 102 -2.57 11.64 -12.32
C ARG A 102 -3.19 12.22 -11.07
N SER A 103 -4.46 12.64 -11.16
CA SER A 103 -5.19 13.07 -9.97
C SER A 103 -5.32 11.94 -8.97
N ARG A 104 -5.51 12.28 -7.70
CA ARG A 104 -5.71 11.31 -6.62
C ARG A 104 -6.89 10.37 -6.92
N GLU A 105 -7.95 10.93 -7.50
CA GLU A 105 -9.18 10.23 -7.87
C GLU A 105 -8.93 9.23 -9.01
N ALA A 106 -8.13 9.62 -10.00
CA ALA A 106 -7.74 8.73 -11.09
C ALA A 106 -6.84 7.58 -10.59
N ILE A 107 -5.87 7.87 -9.71
CA ILE A 107 -5.02 6.85 -9.10
C ILE A 107 -5.87 5.86 -8.30
N CYS A 108 -6.80 6.37 -7.48
CA CYS A 108 -7.72 5.51 -6.71
C CYS A 108 -8.56 4.62 -7.63
N GLY A 109 -9.18 5.19 -8.67
CA GLY A 109 -10.02 4.45 -9.60
C GLY A 109 -9.25 3.36 -10.36
N LEU A 110 -8.04 3.66 -10.81
CA LEU A 110 -7.18 2.69 -11.50
C LEU A 110 -6.72 1.58 -10.54
N TYR A 111 -6.31 1.95 -9.33
CA TYR A 111 -5.96 0.99 -8.28
C TYR A 111 -7.08 -0.01 -8.02
N ILE A 112 -8.30 0.49 -7.78
CA ILE A 112 -9.48 -0.36 -7.52
C ILE A 112 -9.77 -1.24 -8.73
N ALA A 113 -9.76 -0.68 -9.95
CA ALA A 113 -10.06 -1.47 -11.15
C ALA A 113 -9.09 -2.65 -11.37
N VAL A 114 -7.78 -2.45 -11.14
CA VAL A 114 -6.80 -3.55 -11.24
C VAL A 114 -6.94 -4.52 -10.07
N LEU A 115 -7.16 -4.03 -8.85
CA LEU A 115 -7.37 -4.88 -7.67
C LEU A 115 -8.60 -5.78 -7.85
N ASP A 116 -9.73 -5.21 -8.29
CA ASP A 116 -10.97 -5.95 -8.54
C ASP A 116 -10.77 -7.00 -9.64
N HIS A 117 -10.03 -6.67 -10.72
CA HIS A 117 -9.70 -7.63 -11.78
C HIS A 117 -8.89 -8.82 -11.24
N VAL A 118 -7.83 -8.54 -10.47
CA VAL A 118 -6.99 -9.58 -9.88
C VAL A 118 -7.79 -10.42 -8.89
N HIS A 119 -8.57 -9.79 -8.01
CA HIS A 119 -9.39 -10.49 -7.03
C HIS A 119 -10.50 -11.34 -7.68
N TYR A 120 -11.18 -10.82 -8.70
CA TYR A 120 -12.19 -11.58 -9.43
C TYR A 120 -11.61 -12.85 -10.06
N ARG A 121 -10.38 -12.75 -10.59
CA ARG A 121 -9.75 -13.86 -11.31
C ARG A 121 -9.01 -14.84 -10.41
N PHE A 122 -8.39 -14.36 -9.33
CA PHE A 122 -7.46 -15.13 -8.50
C PHE A 122 -7.83 -15.13 -7.01
N GLY A 123 -8.96 -14.54 -6.62
CA GLY A 123 -9.41 -14.48 -5.23
C GLY A 123 -9.56 -15.85 -4.60
N TYR A 124 -9.90 -16.87 -5.40
CA TYR A 124 -9.96 -18.27 -4.95
C TYR A 124 -8.61 -18.81 -4.43
N LEU A 125 -7.49 -18.21 -4.81
CA LEU A 125 -6.16 -18.58 -4.28
C LEU A 125 -5.91 -18.03 -2.87
N LEU A 126 -6.73 -17.07 -2.41
CA LEU A 126 -6.70 -16.56 -1.06
C LEU A 126 -7.55 -17.40 -0.10
N ASP A 127 -8.39 -18.28 -0.66
CA ASP A 127 -9.14 -19.27 0.12
C ASP A 127 -8.21 -20.36 0.65
N TRP A 128 -8.65 -21.06 1.68
CA TRP A 128 -7.87 -22.13 2.29
C TRP A 128 -7.61 -23.26 1.29
N ASP A 129 -6.33 -23.48 0.96
CA ASP A 129 -5.89 -24.56 0.09
C ASP A 129 -5.86 -25.88 0.87
N ALA A 130 -7.01 -26.53 0.98
CA ALA A 130 -7.13 -27.82 1.67
C ALA A 130 -6.38 -28.98 0.98
N GLN A 131 -5.94 -28.80 -0.28
CA GLN A 131 -5.16 -29.82 -0.99
C GLN A 131 -3.69 -29.77 -0.60
N ARG A 132 -3.13 -28.56 -0.45
CA ARG A 132 -1.73 -28.37 -0.04
C ARG A 132 -1.54 -28.30 1.46
N LEU A 133 -2.50 -27.72 2.16
CA LEU A 133 -2.50 -27.51 3.61
C LEU A 133 -3.52 -28.47 4.26
N ASP A 134 -3.35 -29.76 3.98
CA ASP A 134 -4.23 -30.80 4.49
C ASP A 134 -3.92 -31.17 5.96
N GLY A 135 -4.71 -32.08 6.52
CA GLY A 135 -4.53 -32.53 7.91
C GLY A 135 -3.19 -33.21 8.16
N ALA A 136 -2.61 -33.88 7.15
CA ALA A 136 -1.32 -34.55 7.28
C ALA A 136 -0.19 -33.52 7.35
N TRP A 137 -0.22 -32.49 6.49
CA TRP A 137 0.70 -31.36 6.53
C TRP A 137 0.61 -30.62 7.88
N MET A 138 -0.61 -30.33 8.36
CA MET A 138 -0.81 -29.70 9.67
C MET A 138 -0.21 -30.52 10.81
N ALA A 139 -0.47 -31.84 10.84
CA ALA A 139 0.05 -32.72 11.88
C ALA A 139 1.58 -32.79 11.84
N ALA A 140 2.18 -32.85 10.65
CA ALA A 140 3.63 -32.85 10.48
C ALA A 140 4.26 -31.53 10.98
N CYS A 141 3.67 -30.39 10.66
CA CYS A 141 4.13 -29.09 11.15
C CYS A 141 4.01 -28.99 12.68
N ALA A 142 2.88 -29.44 13.25
CA ALA A 142 2.67 -29.40 14.70
C ALA A 142 3.65 -30.29 15.46
N ALA A 143 3.90 -31.49 14.97
CA ALA A 143 4.91 -32.39 15.54
C ALA A 143 6.31 -31.76 15.49
N ALA A 144 6.73 -31.27 14.32
CA ALA A 144 8.04 -30.64 14.15
C ALA A 144 8.24 -29.42 15.06
N ILE A 145 7.21 -28.58 15.24
CA ILE A 145 7.27 -27.40 16.12
C ILE A 145 7.30 -27.81 17.60
N HIS A 146 6.51 -28.82 17.99
CA HIS A 146 6.51 -29.34 19.36
C HIS A 146 7.84 -29.99 19.74
N GLU A 147 8.46 -30.74 18.83
CA GLU A 147 9.80 -31.33 19.02
C GLU A 147 10.88 -30.27 19.28
N GLN A 148 10.71 -29.05 18.76
CA GLN A 148 11.59 -27.91 19.04
C GLN A 148 11.28 -27.21 20.38
N GLY A 149 10.38 -27.76 21.18
CA GLY A 149 10.06 -27.29 22.53
C GLY A 149 8.85 -26.34 22.61
N ALA A 150 8.03 -26.24 21.56
CA ALA A 150 6.80 -25.46 21.64
C ALA A 150 5.81 -26.10 22.65
N PRO A 151 5.15 -25.31 23.51
CA PRO A 151 4.30 -25.84 24.57
C PRO A 151 2.99 -26.46 24.06
N LEU A 152 2.57 -26.13 22.84
CA LEU A 152 1.35 -26.63 22.22
C LEU A 152 1.69 -27.71 21.18
N ASN A 153 1.00 -28.83 21.24
CA ASN A 153 1.09 -29.92 20.26
C ASN A 153 0.20 -29.69 19.01
N THR A 154 -0.46 -28.54 18.91
CA THR A 154 -1.35 -28.15 17.81
C THR A 154 -0.84 -26.93 17.03
N CYS A 155 0.35 -26.40 17.38
CA CYS A 155 0.89 -25.21 16.72
C CYS A 155 1.48 -25.58 15.35
N ILE A 156 0.82 -25.21 14.26
CA ILE A 156 1.25 -25.54 12.88
C ILE A 156 2.16 -24.50 12.24
N GLY A 157 2.43 -23.39 12.93
CA GLY A 157 3.25 -22.29 12.41
C GLY A 157 3.14 -21.03 13.26
N PHE A 158 3.99 -20.06 12.96
CA PHE A 158 4.01 -18.75 13.60
C PHE A 158 3.75 -17.66 12.56
N ILE A 159 3.01 -16.63 12.96
CA ILE A 159 2.83 -15.44 12.13
C ILE A 159 4.09 -14.58 12.29
N ASP A 160 4.89 -14.46 11.23
CA ASP A 160 6.00 -13.51 11.20
C ASP A 160 5.46 -12.10 10.92
N GLY A 161 5.06 -11.43 11.99
CA GLY A 161 4.59 -10.05 11.97
C GLY A 161 5.70 -9.08 12.33
N THR A 162 5.75 -7.94 11.63
CA THR A 162 6.51 -6.79 12.15
C THR A 162 5.81 -6.29 13.41
N VAL A 163 6.47 -6.50 14.55
CA VAL A 163 6.05 -5.98 15.86
C VAL A 163 5.79 -4.47 15.77
N ARG A 164 4.53 -4.04 15.88
CA ARG A 164 4.17 -2.61 15.85
C ARG A 164 3.96 -2.10 17.26
N GLY A 165 4.82 -1.19 17.70
CA GLY A 165 4.65 -0.52 18.99
C GLY A 165 3.30 0.20 19.07
N ILE A 166 2.57 -0.06 20.16
CA ILE A 166 1.32 0.61 20.48
C ILE A 166 1.44 1.34 21.82
N CYS A 167 0.57 2.33 22.06
CA CYS A 167 0.37 2.88 23.39
C CYS A 167 -0.08 1.78 24.36
N ARG A 168 0.27 1.88 25.64
CA ARG A 168 -0.11 0.91 26.67
C ARG A 168 -1.63 0.75 26.71
N PRO A 169 -2.19 -0.43 26.38
CA PRO A 169 -3.63 -0.63 26.40
C PRO A 169 -4.19 -0.48 27.81
N SER A 170 -5.30 0.25 27.95
CA SER A 170 -6.12 0.26 29.17
C SER A 170 -7.06 -0.97 29.21
N HIS A 171 -7.73 -1.22 30.33
CA HIS A 171 -8.75 -2.29 30.50
C HIS A 171 -8.23 -3.73 30.49
N GLY A 172 -7.05 -4.01 31.05
CA GLY A 172 -6.62 -5.38 31.38
C GLY A 172 -6.10 -6.23 30.21
N VAL A 173 -6.22 -5.75 28.97
CA VAL A 173 -5.67 -6.42 27.77
C VAL A 173 -4.16 -6.21 27.59
N GLN A 174 -3.50 -5.50 28.53
CA GLN A 174 -2.06 -5.23 28.47
C GLN A 174 -1.22 -6.52 28.42
N LYS A 175 -1.57 -7.54 29.20
CA LYS A 175 -0.81 -8.80 29.23
C LYS A 175 -0.79 -9.50 27.88
N ALA A 176 -1.89 -9.42 27.13
CA ALA A 176 -2.01 -10.04 25.82
C ALA A 176 -1.20 -9.29 24.74
N ALA A 177 -1.00 -7.98 24.91
CA ALA A 177 -0.27 -7.15 23.95
C ALA A 177 1.16 -6.80 24.40
N TYR A 178 1.67 -7.37 25.51
CA TYR A 178 3.00 -7.06 26.01
C TYR A 178 4.03 -8.02 25.43
N ASN A 179 4.97 -7.48 24.66
CA ASN A 179 6.09 -8.25 24.13
C ASN A 179 7.29 -8.11 25.08
N GLY A 180 7.57 -9.18 25.83
CA GLY A 180 8.68 -9.23 26.77
C GLY A 180 10.06 -9.09 26.10
N HIS A 181 10.21 -9.52 24.86
CA HIS A 181 11.48 -9.42 24.13
C HIS A 181 11.84 -7.97 23.76
N LYS A 182 10.86 -7.09 23.61
CA LYS A 182 11.07 -5.65 23.32
C LYS A 182 10.66 -4.73 24.48
N GLU A 183 10.25 -5.30 25.61
CA GLU A 183 9.75 -4.61 26.81
C GLU A 183 8.68 -3.53 26.52
N LYS A 184 7.86 -3.74 25.49
CA LYS A 184 6.88 -2.76 25.00
C LYS A 184 5.56 -3.42 24.67
N SER A 185 4.48 -2.64 24.72
CA SER A 185 3.19 -3.07 24.19
C SER A 185 3.21 -3.02 22.66
N THR A 186 2.87 -4.12 22.02
CA THR A 186 2.99 -4.31 20.58
C THR A 186 1.84 -5.15 20.03
N LEU A 187 1.43 -4.86 18.79
CA LEU A 187 0.60 -5.75 17.96
C LEU A 187 1.48 -6.57 17.02
#